data_AF-A0A133VGN8-F1
#
_entry.id   AF-A0A133VGN8-F1
#
_cell.length_a   1.000
_cell.length_b   1.000
_cell.length_c   1.000
_cell.angle_alpha   90.00
_cell.angle_beta   90.00
_cell.angle_gamma   90.00
#
_symmetry.space_group_name_H-M   'P 1'
#
loop_
_entity.id
_entity.type
_entity.pdbx_description
1 polymer ?
#
loop_
_entity_poly.entity_id
_entity_poly.type
_entity_poly.pdbx_seq_one_letter_code
_entity_poly.pdbx_strand_id
1 'polypeptide(L)'
;MKDFKLVGMMMNPLVRSDVIEEREFQTKIAKKAIEEDTLVVLPTATGKTIIGALAASHYLYNYSGKKLLMMAPTKPLVEQHRDTFLKVLKLRPEDVQVLTGEQDPDYRLHLWDEEKVRAYFATPQVVRNDCELGLSLEE
;
A
#
# COMPACT_ATOMS: atom_id res chain seq x y z
N MET A 1 -25.26 2.01 -0.72
CA MET A 1 -23.85 1.58 -0.85
C MET A 1 -23.72 0.32 0.00
N LYS A 2 -23.45 -0.86 -0.57
CA LYS A 2 -23.40 -2.10 0.22
C LYS A 2 -22.18 -2.03 1.15
N ASP A 3 -22.34 -2.34 2.43
CA ASP A 3 -21.23 -2.52 3.37
C ASP A 3 -20.33 -3.67 2.88
N PHE A 4 -19.31 -3.33 2.09
CA PHE A 4 -18.32 -4.26 1.55
C PHE A 4 -17.34 -4.78 2.62
N LYS A 5 -17.52 -4.41 3.90
CA LYS A 5 -16.74 -4.94 5.03
C LYS A 5 -16.74 -6.47 5.12
N LEU A 6 -17.73 -7.14 4.50
CA LEU A 6 -17.96 -8.58 4.61
C LEU A 6 -17.70 -9.38 3.33
N VAL A 7 -17.41 -8.75 2.19
CA VAL A 7 -16.99 -9.49 0.99
C VAL A 7 -15.60 -10.07 1.27
N GLY A 8 -15.40 -11.36 0.96
CA GLY A 8 -14.12 -12.04 1.22
C GLY A 8 -12.96 -11.25 0.61
N MET A 9 -11.83 -11.14 1.31
CA MET A 9 -10.67 -10.34 0.86
C MET A 9 -10.23 -10.71 -0.57
N MET A 10 -10.33 -11.99 -0.91
CA MET A 10 -10.02 -12.54 -2.24
C MET A 10 -11.03 -12.16 -3.33
N MET A 11 -12.23 -11.72 -2.96
CA MET A 11 -13.28 -11.26 -3.88
C MET A 11 -13.21 -9.75 -4.14
N ASN A 12 -12.30 -9.03 -3.51
CA ASN A 12 -12.08 -7.61 -3.81
C ASN A 12 -11.69 -7.47 -5.30
N PRO A 13 -12.40 -6.66 -6.11
CA PRO A 13 -12.11 -6.55 -7.55
C PRO A 13 -10.69 -6.06 -7.87
N LEU A 14 -10.04 -5.34 -6.94
CA LEU A 14 -8.66 -4.90 -7.06
C LEU A 14 -7.66 -6.04 -6.82
N VAL A 15 -8.05 -7.16 -6.23
CA VAL A 15 -7.15 -8.30 -5.98
C VAL A 15 -7.09 -9.20 -7.22
N ARG A 16 -5.88 -9.65 -7.57
CA ARG A 16 -5.62 -10.69 -8.57
C ARG A 16 -5.67 -12.06 -7.89
N SER A 17 -6.86 -12.61 -7.70
CA SER A 17 -7.03 -13.87 -6.96
C SER A 17 -6.41 -15.09 -7.66
N ASP A 18 -6.12 -14.98 -8.95
CA ASP A 18 -5.48 -16.00 -9.78
C ASP A 18 -3.97 -16.17 -9.52
N VAL A 19 -3.32 -15.18 -8.90
CA VAL A 19 -1.86 -15.18 -8.68
C VAL A 19 -1.44 -15.36 -7.22
N ILE A 20 -2.41 -15.48 -6.31
CA ILE A 20 -2.18 -15.68 -4.88
C ILE A 20 -2.99 -16.89 -4.38
N GLU A 21 -2.33 -17.75 -3.60
CA GLU A 21 -2.99 -18.82 -2.86
C GLU A 21 -3.74 -18.20 -1.67
N GLU A 22 -5.03 -18.52 -1.52
CA GLU A 22 -5.78 -18.09 -0.34
C GLU A 22 -5.29 -18.83 0.90
N ARG A 23 -4.73 -18.07 1.84
CA ARG A 23 -4.36 -18.57 3.17
C ARG A 23 -5.23 -17.89 4.21
N GLU A 24 -6.01 -18.69 4.92
CA GLU A 24 -7.02 -18.21 5.87
C GLU A 24 -6.45 -17.24 6.92
N PHE A 25 -5.24 -17.51 7.44
CA PHE A 25 -4.61 -16.62 8.41
C PHE A 25 -4.30 -15.24 7.81
N GLN A 26 -3.92 -15.16 6.52
CA GLN A 26 -3.61 -13.89 5.87
C GLN A 26 -4.88 -13.05 5.71
N THR A 27 -5.99 -13.67 5.28
CA THR A 27 -7.27 -12.98 5.10
C THR A 27 -7.87 -12.56 6.46
N LYS A 28 -7.74 -13.37 7.51
CA LYS A 28 -8.14 -13.00 8.88
C LYS A 28 -7.35 -11.81 9.42
N ILE A 29 -6.02 -11.81 9.28
CA ILE A 29 -5.19 -10.70 9.76
C ILE A 29 -5.48 -9.42 8.96
N ALA A 30 -5.61 -9.52 7.63
CA ALA A 30 -5.97 -8.36 6.81
C ALA A 30 -7.33 -7.79 7.20
N LYS A 31 -8.33 -8.64 7.52
CA LYS A 31 -9.65 -8.20 8.00
C LYS A 31 -9.54 -7.44 9.33
N LYS A 32 -8.66 -7.89 10.23
CA LYS A 32 -8.44 -7.18 11.48
C LYS A 32 -7.78 -5.82 11.27
N ALA A 33 -6.81 -5.75 10.36
CA ALA A 33 -6.08 -4.52 10.04
C ALA A 33 -6.91 -3.44 9.31
N ILE A 34 -8.11 -3.76 8.80
CA ILE A 34 -9.03 -2.76 8.25
C ILE A 34 -10.00 -2.20 9.29
N GLU A 35 -10.04 -2.77 10.50
CA GLU A 35 -10.92 -2.33 11.59
C GLU A 35 -10.20 -1.39 12.56
N GLU A 36 -8.91 -1.63 12.81
CA GLU A 36 -8.10 -0.87 13.76
C GLU A 36 -6.60 -0.94 13.43
N ASP A 37 -5.84 -0.01 14.01
CA ASP A 37 -4.37 0.00 13.92
C ASP A 37 -3.78 -1.30 14.46
N THR A 38 -3.02 -2.00 13.60
CA THR A 38 -2.61 -3.38 13.86
C THR A 38 -1.11 -3.59 13.66
N LEU A 39 -0.43 -4.10 14.69
CA LEU A 39 0.93 -4.61 14.60
C LEU A 39 0.92 -6.11 14.29
N VAL A 40 1.38 -6.50 13.09
CA VAL A 40 1.42 -7.90 12.66
C VAL A 40 2.78 -8.52 12.93
N VAL A 41 2.85 -9.45 13.89
CA VAL A 41 4.08 -10.19 14.24
C VAL A 41 4.01 -11.61 13.67
N LEU A 42 4.77 -11.86 12.60
CA LEU A 42 4.89 -13.16 11.95
C LEU A 42 6.35 -13.42 11.54
N PRO A 43 6.79 -14.68 11.41
CA PRO A 43 8.08 -15.01 10.80
C PRO A 43 8.25 -14.41 9.39
N THR A 44 9.50 -14.28 8.95
CA THR A 44 9.80 -13.86 7.56
C THR A 44 9.33 -14.94 6.57
N ALA A 45 9.06 -14.54 5.33
CA ALA A 45 8.54 -15.42 4.28
C ALA A 45 7.11 -16.00 4.51
N THR A 46 6.41 -15.61 5.58
CA THR A 46 5.02 -16.00 5.84
C THR A 46 3.99 -15.16 5.06
N GLY A 47 4.45 -14.16 4.28
CA GLY A 47 3.60 -13.34 3.41
C GLY A 47 3.04 -12.07 4.05
N LYS A 48 3.78 -11.43 4.98
CA LYS A 48 3.37 -10.15 5.59
C LYS A 48 3.02 -9.06 4.57
N THR A 49 3.75 -8.98 3.47
CA THR A 49 3.47 -8.03 2.38
C THR A 49 2.14 -8.32 1.69
N ILE A 50 1.75 -9.60 1.56
CA ILE A 50 0.44 -9.99 1.00
C ILE A 50 -0.69 -9.53 1.93
N ILE A 51 -0.53 -9.69 3.25
CA ILE A 51 -1.49 -9.19 4.24
C ILE A 51 -1.68 -7.68 4.08
N GLY A 52 -0.59 -6.93 3.96
CA GLY A 52 -0.63 -5.48 3.71
C GLY A 52 -1.34 -5.12 2.40
N ALA A 53 -1.06 -5.84 1.30
CA ALA A 53 -1.72 -5.63 0.02
C ALA A 53 -3.23 -5.94 0.07
N LEU A 54 -3.63 -7.01 0.75
CA LEU A 54 -5.05 -7.35 0.95
C LEU A 54 -5.77 -6.27 1.77
N ALA A 55 -5.17 -5.80 2.87
CA ALA A 55 -5.73 -4.71 3.66
C ALA A 55 -5.82 -3.41 2.85
N ALA A 56 -4.76 -3.04 2.13
CA ALA A 56 -4.74 -1.87 1.25
C ALA A 56 -5.81 -1.93 0.15
N SER A 57 -6.09 -3.14 -0.39
CA SER A 57 -7.10 -3.31 -1.42
C SER A 57 -8.50 -2.86 -0.96
N HIS A 58 -8.82 -3.03 0.32
CA HIS A 58 -10.09 -2.58 0.88
C HIS A 58 -10.22 -1.06 0.79
N TYR A 59 -9.19 -0.33 1.20
CA TYR A 59 -9.20 1.13 1.19
C TYR A 59 -9.18 1.68 -0.23
N LEU A 60 -8.26 1.18 -1.06
CA LEU A 60 -8.10 1.64 -2.44
C LEU A 60 -9.34 1.39 -3.30
N TYR A 61 -10.13 0.34 -3.02
CA TYR A 61 -11.34 0.03 -3.78
C TYR A 61 -12.58 0.78 -3.27
N ASN A 62 -12.77 0.88 -1.95
CA ASN A 62 -14.01 1.42 -1.38
C ASN A 62 -14.00 2.94 -1.18
N TYR A 63 -12.82 3.57 -1.12
CA TYR A 63 -12.69 4.99 -0.82
C TYR A 63 -11.92 5.71 -1.93
N SER A 64 -12.67 6.23 -2.91
CA SER A 64 -12.11 7.07 -3.97
C SER A 64 -11.44 8.30 -3.35
N GLY A 65 -10.16 8.52 -3.64
CA GLY A 65 -9.37 9.62 -3.11
C GLY A 65 -8.38 9.22 -2.00
N LYS A 66 -8.58 8.07 -1.35
CA LYS A 66 -7.57 7.56 -0.39
C LYS A 66 -6.38 6.97 -1.13
N LYS A 67 -5.18 7.37 -0.71
CA LYS A 67 -3.90 6.89 -1.23
C LYS A 67 -3.22 5.98 -0.20
N LEU A 68 -2.40 5.05 -0.68
CA LEU A 68 -1.60 4.15 0.15
C LEU A 68 -0.17 4.70 0.29
N LEU A 69 0.40 4.65 1.50
CA LEU A 69 1.84 4.83 1.72
C LEU A 69 2.42 3.54 2.32
N MET A 70 3.34 2.90 1.60
CA MET A 70 4.12 1.77 2.07
C MET A 70 5.57 2.20 2.31
N MET A 71 6.05 2.06 3.55
CA MET A 71 7.43 2.40 3.90
C MET A 71 8.31 1.17 4.08
N ALA A 72 9.56 1.25 3.62
CA ALA A 72 10.57 0.22 3.86
C ALA A 72 11.96 0.83 4.14
N PRO A 73 12.85 0.15 4.88
CA PRO A 73 14.08 0.77 5.36
C PRO A 73 15.12 1.04 4.26
N THR A 74 15.06 0.36 3.12
CA THR A 74 16.03 0.50 2.03
C THR A 74 15.33 0.57 0.67
N LYS A 75 15.98 1.21 -0.32
CA LYS A 75 15.47 1.31 -1.70
C LYS A 75 15.15 -0.06 -2.32
N PRO A 76 16.01 -1.10 -2.23
CA PRO A 76 15.67 -2.42 -2.76
C PRO A 76 14.41 -3.02 -2.13
N LEU A 77 14.17 -2.80 -0.83
CA LEU A 77 12.96 -3.30 -0.16
C LEU A 77 11.70 -2.52 -0.58
N VAL A 78 11.83 -1.20 -0.76
CA VAL A 78 10.76 -0.35 -1.30
C VAL A 78 10.33 -0.85 -2.68
N GLU A 79 11.30 -1.08 -3.58
CA GLU A 79 11.06 -1.61 -4.92
C GLU A 79 10.46 -3.02 -4.89
N GLN A 80 10.99 -3.91 -4.04
CA GLN A 80 10.45 -5.26 -3.86
C GLN A 80 8.99 -5.24 -3.37
N HIS A 81 8.63 -4.34 -2.46
CA HIS A 81 7.26 -4.19 -2.00
C HIS A 81 6.36 -3.64 -3.10
N ARG A 82 6.79 -2.62 -3.86
CA ARG A 82 6.06 -2.13 -5.04
C ARG A 82 5.76 -3.28 -6.00
N ASP A 83 6.76 -4.09 -6.35
CA ASP A 83 6.59 -5.19 -7.32
C ASP A 83 5.62 -6.25 -6.80
N THR A 84 5.69 -6.55 -5.50
CA THR A 84 4.73 -7.45 -4.85
C THR A 84 3.31 -6.89 -4.91
N PHE A 85 3.13 -5.59 -4.65
CA PHE A 85 1.81 -4.94 -4.73
C PHE A 85 1.26 -4.91 -6.16
N LEU A 86 2.06 -4.59 -7.17
CA LEU A 86 1.65 -4.63 -8.58
C LEU A 86 1.32 -6.05 -9.06
N LYS A 87 2.00 -7.07 -8.49
CA LYS A 87 1.68 -8.47 -8.73
C LYS A 87 0.36 -8.89 -8.09
N VAL A 88 0.05 -8.41 -6.88
CA VAL A 88 -1.13 -8.86 -6.10
C VAL A 88 -2.38 -8.04 -6.45
N LEU A 89 -2.21 -6.76 -6.77
CA LEU A 89 -3.29 -5.82 -7.01
C LEU A 89 -3.37 -5.45 -8.49
N LYS A 90 -4.57 -5.14 -8.96
CA LYS A 90 -4.86 -4.58 -10.29
C LYS A 90 -4.61 -3.07 -10.31
N LEU A 91 -3.47 -2.66 -9.76
CA LEU A 91 -2.91 -1.31 -9.93
C LEU A 91 -2.12 -1.29 -11.23
N ARG A 92 -2.15 -0.16 -11.93
CA ARG A 92 -1.29 0.04 -13.10
C ARG A 92 0.03 0.65 -12.62
N PRO A 93 1.17 0.35 -13.27
CA PRO A 93 2.46 0.93 -12.88
C PRO A 93 2.43 2.47 -12.80
N GLU A 94 1.69 3.13 -13.68
CA GLU A 94 1.53 4.59 -13.68
C GLU A 94 0.71 5.14 -12.50
N ASP A 95 -0.04 4.30 -11.79
CA ASP A 95 -0.79 4.70 -10.58
C ASP A 95 0.08 4.62 -9.31
N VAL A 96 1.36 4.27 -9.43
CA VAL A 96 2.26 3.96 -8.31
C VAL A 96 3.56 4.73 -8.43
N GLN A 97 4.00 5.37 -7.34
CA GLN A 97 5.27 6.08 -7.29
C GLN A 97 6.24 5.48 -6.27
N VAL A 98 7.52 5.47 -6.64
CA VAL A 98 8.63 5.14 -5.74
C VAL A 98 9.41 6.43 -5.45
N LEU A 99 9.35 6.87 -4.20
CA LEU A 99 9.98 8.12 -3.76
C LEU A 99 11.23 7.78 -2.94
N THR A 100 12.38 8.20 -3.46
CA THR A 100 13.69 7.96 -2.85
C THR A 100 14.42 9.28 -2.64
N GLY A 101 15.58 9.26 -1.97
CA GLY A 101 16.39 10.47 -1.79
C GLY A 101 17.14 10.92 -3.05
N GLU A 102 16.99 10.23 -4.19
CA GLU A 102 17.68 10.56 -5.45
C GLU A 102 16.94 11.62 -6.26
N GLN A 103 15.61 11.72 -6.11
CA GLN A 103 14.82 12.75 -6.77
C GLN A 103 14.98 14.11 -6.07
N ASP A 104 14.81 15.20 -6.82
CA ASP A 104 14.78 16.55 -6.25
C ASP A 104 13.61 16.71 -5.25
N PRO A 105 13.80 17.39 -4.09
CA PRO A 105 12.74 17.56 -3.11
C PRO A 105 11.47 18.24 -3.64
N ASP A 106 11.58 19.30 -4.45
CA ASP A 106 10.42 20.02 -4.99
C ASP A 106 9.65 19.10 -5.93
N TYR A 107 10.38 18.31 -6.74
CA TYR A 107 9.77 17.30 -7.59
C TYR A 107 9.03 16.22 -6.78
N ARG A 108 9.57 15.76 -5.64
CA ARG A 108 8.87 14.78 -4.79
C ARG A 108 7.59 15.36 -4.19
N LEU A 109 7.63 16.60 -3.70
CA LEU A 109 6.45 17.29 -3.17
C LEU A 109 5.33 17.33 -4.21
N HIS A 110 5.64 17.64 -5.47
CA HIS A 110 4.64 17.57 -6.55
C HIS A 110 4.07 16.16 -6.79
N LEU A 111 4.87 15.10 -6.64
CA LEU A 111 4.40 13.73 -6.82
C LEU A 111 3.44 13.27 -5.72
N TRP A 112 3.60 13.74 -4.48
CA TRP A 112 2.68 13.44 -3.38
C TRP A 112 1.25 13.95 -3.67
N ASP A 113 1.13 15.06 -4.40
CA ASP A 113 -0.15 15.67 -4.75
C ASP A 113 -0.75 15.14 -6.06
N GLU A 114 0.00 14.37 -6.85
CA GLU A 114 -0.46 13.90 -8.16
C GLU A 114 -1.73 13.02 -8.03
N GLU A 115 -2.86 13.48 -8.57
CA GLU A 115 -4.18 12.85 -8.43
C GLU A 115 -4.24 11.42 -9.00
N LYS A 116 -3.44 11.15 -10.04
CA LYS A 116 -3.39 9.83 -10.68
C LYS A 116 -2.71 8.78 -9.81
N VAL A 117 -1.86 9.22 -8.88
CA VAL A 117 -1.10 8.32 -8.02
C VAL A 117 -1.99 7.85 -6.87
N ARG A 118 -2.04 6.53 -6.70
CA ARG A 118 -2.87 5.84 -5.70
C ARG A 118 -2.03 5.15 -4.63
N ALA A 119 -0.76 4.86 -4.90
CA ALA A 119 0.13 4.25 -3.94
C ALA A 119 1.56 4.81 -4.05
N TYR A 120 2.14 5.12 -2.89
CA TYR A 120 3.51 5.56 -2.74
C TYR A 120 4.32 4.51 -1.99
N PHE A 121 5.53 4.28 -2.46
CA PHE A 121 6.52 3.42 -1.84
C PHE A 121 7.75 4.27 -1.54
N ALA A 122 8.10 4.41 -0.27
CA ALA A 122 9.16 5.32 0.15
C ALA A 122 9.98 4.77 1.30
N THR A 123 11.14 5.39 1.54
CA THR A 123 11.85 5.16 2.81
C THR A 123 11.29 6.09 3.90
N PRO A 124 11.31 5.70 5.19
CA PRO A 124 10.88 6.58 6.27
C PRO A 124 11.64 7.90 6.32
N GLN A 125 12.90 7.92 5.87
CA GLN A 125 13.71 9.14 5.81
C GLN A 125 13.15 10.14 4.78
N VAL A 126 12.75 9.67 3.60
CA VAL A 126 12.16 10.54 2.56
C VAL A 126 10.85 11.13 3.06
N VAL A 127 9.97 10.30 3.63
CA VAL A 127 8.68 10.77 4.16
C VAL A 127 8.89 11.83 5.25
N ARG A 128 9.78 11.58 6.20
CA ARG A 128 10.11 12.57 7.25
C ARG A 128 10.64 13.87 6.67
N ASN A 129 11.61 13.80 5.76
CA ASN A 129 12.21 14.99 5.16
C ASN A 129 11.15 15.79 4.38
N ASP A 130 10.27 15.11 3.64
CA ASP A 130 9.24 15.79 2.87
C ASP A 130 8.15 16.39 3.78
N CYS A 131 7.83 15.76 4.93
CA CYS A 131 6.98 16.36 5.96
C CYS A 131 7.57 17.67 6.50
N GLU A 132 8.88 17.71 6.75
CA GLU A 132 9.58 18.94 7.17
C GLU A 132 9.56 20.03 6.09
N LEU A 133 9.38 19.65 4.82
CA LEU A 133 9.27 20.55 3.68
C LEU A 133 7.81 20.90 3.30
N GLY A 134 6.83 20.41 4.05
CA GLY A 134 5.41 20.78 3.87
C GLY A 134 4.47 19.68 3.40
N LEU A 135 4.94 18.43 3.22
CA LEU A 135 4.04 17.29 2.99
C LEU A 135 3.12 17.07 4.20
N SER A 136 1.81 17.08 3.95
CA SER A 136 0.79 16.64 4.92
C SER A 136 0.35 15.20 4.62
N LEU A 137 0.24 14.36 5.66
CA LEU A 137 -0.31 13.01 5.55
C LEU A 137 -1.74 12.91 6.11
N GLU A 138 -2.34 14.03 6.51
CA GLU A 138 -3.61 14.07 7.25
C GLU A 138 -4.87 14.09 6.36
N GLU A 139 -4.73 13.93 5.04
CA GLU A 139 -5.83 14.08 4.04
C GLU A 139 -6.42 12.75 3.52
#